data_AF-A0A1H7IHG7-F1
#
_entry.id   AF-A0A1H7IHG7-F1
#
_cell.length_a   1.000
_cell.length_b   1.000
_cell.length_c   1.000
_cell.angle_alpha   90.00
_cell.angle_beta   90.00
_cell.angle_gamma   90.00
#
_symmetry.space_group_name_H-M   'P 1'
#
loop_
_entity.id
_entity.type
_entity.pdbx_description
1 polymer ?
#
loop_
_entity_poly.entity_id
_entity_poly.type
_entity_poly.pdbx_seq_one_letter_code
_entity_poly.pdbx_strand_id
1 'polypeptide(L)'
;MASPESIHQLLTVAARLLDSAASEIRDAKLEPVRENIGQIGEILARIFEIEQQIYLLRPELKPAYLNSPSPYPDSNRLLTRFMFEACQFEDAGEFGRAIEKYEEYLLLEESTHHREIAEAEIRRLSERNDD
;
A
#
# COMPACT_ATOMS: atom_id res chain seq x y z
N MET A 1 -3.62 12.34 -31.16
CA MET A 1 -3.20 13.60 -30.50
C MET A 1 -3.23 13.38 -29.01
N ALA A 2 -2.37 14.04 -28.24
CA ALA A 2 -2.40 13.92 -26.79
C ALA A 2 -3.70 14.51 -26.21
N SER A 3 -4.33 13.80 -25.30
CA SER A 3 -5.53 14.22 -24.56
C SER A 3 -5.47 13.74 -23.11
N PRO A 4 -6.21 14.36 -22.17
CA PRO A 4 -6.28 13.91 -20.78
C PRO A 4 -6.66 12.43 -20.63
N GLU A 5 -7.56 11.91 -21.48
CA GLU A 5 -7.93 10.49 -21.54
C GLU A 5 -6.75 9.60 -21.94
N SER A 6 -6.00 9.99 -22.97
CA SER A 6 -4.84 9.21 -23.42
C SER A 6 -3.73 9.18 -22.35
N ILE A 7 -3.55 10.29 -21.62
CA ILE A 7 -2.58 10.37 -20.52
C ILE A 7 -3.07 9.52 -19.34
N HIS A 8 -4.35 9.64 -18.95
CA HIS A 8 -4.97 8.83 -17.90
C HIS A 8 -4.83 7.33 -18.17
N GLN A 9 -5.14 6.89 -19.39
CA GLN A 9 -5.01 5.50 -19.78
C GLN A 9 -3.57 4.99 -19.66
N LEU A 10 -2.58 5.78 -20.10
CA LEU A 10 -1.17 5.41 -20.00
C LEU A 10 -0.71 5.34 -18.53
N LEU A 11 -1.11 6.31 -17.71
CA LEU A 11 -0.79 6.35 -16.28
C LEU A 11 -1.43 5.19 -15.52
N THR A 12 -2.69 4.87 -15.80
CA THR A 12 -3.37 3.71 -15.20
C THR A 12 -2.69 2.40 -15.57
N VAL A 13 -2.23 2.24 -16.82
CA VAL A 13 -1.45 1.06 -17.23
C VAL A 13 -0.11 1.01 -16.51
N ALA A 14 0.61 2.15 -16.45
CA ALA A 14 1.89 2.23 -15.75
C ALA A 14 1.76 1.89 -14.27
N ALA A 15 0.73 2.39 -13.58
CA ALA A 15 0.49 2.09 -12.18
C ALA A 15 0.28 0.59 -11.93
N ARG A 16 -0.48 -0.10 -12.78
CA ARG A 16 -0.66 -1.56 -12.69
C ARG A 16 0.62 -2.35 -12.91
N LEU A 17 1.45 -1.92 -13.86
CA LEU A 17 2.74 -2.56 -14.13
C LEU A 17 3.72 -2.36 -12.98
N LEU A 18 3.73 -1.16 -12.37
CA LEU A 18 4.54 -0.85 -11.21
C LEU A 18 4.11 -1.65 -9.98
N ASP A 19 2.81 -1.75 -9.73
CA ASP A 19 2.26 -2.59 -8.64
C ASP A 19 2.64 -4.07 -8.82
N SER A 20 2.52 -4.59 -10.04
CA SER A 20 2.99 -5.93 -10.38
C SER A 20 4.50 -6.08 -10.16
N ALA A 21 5.30 -5.09 -10.57
CA ALA A 21 6.74 -5.10 -10.36
C ALA A 21 7.12 -5.10 -8.86
N ALA A 22 6.38 -4.38 -8.00
CA ALA A 22 6.59 -4.44 -6.56
C ALA A 22 6.33 -5.84 -5.98
N SER A 23 5.30 -6.55 -6.48
CA SER A 23 5.07 -7.95 -6.12
C SER A 23 6.22 -8.85 -6.59
N GLU A 24 6.65 -8.72 -7.85
CA GLU A 24 7.75 -9.51 -8.40
C GLU A 24 9.09 -9.24 -7.69
N ILE A 25 9.36 -7.98 -7.29
CA ILE A 25 10.54 -7.63 -6.47
C ILE A 25 10.52 -8.37 -5.13
N ARG A 26 9.35 -8.43 -4.49
CA ARG A 26 9.15 -9.15 -3.22
C ARG A 26 9.39 -10.65 -3.42
N ASP A 27 8.78 -11.23 -4.45
CA ASP A 27 8.82 -12.67 -4.71
C ASP A 27 10.22 -13.14 -5.14
N ALA A 28 10.90 -12.34 -5.98
CA ALA A 28 12.26 -12.62 -6.44
C ALA A 28 13.34 -12.28 -5.40
N LYS A 29 12.96 -11.66 -4.26
CA LYS A 29 13.89 -11.15 -3.24
C LYS A 29 15.00 -10.26 -3.84
N LEU A 30 14.62 -9.34 -4.73
CA LEU A 30 15.58 -8.43 -5.37
C LEU A 30 16.08 -7.39 -4.36
N GLU A 31 17.27 -7.63 -3.80
CA GLU A 31 17.85 -6.75 -2.77
C GLU A 31 18.35 -5.40 -3.31
N PRO A 32 18.20 -4.30 -2.53
CA PRO A 32 17.49 -4.19 -1.25
C PRO A 32 15.96 -4.19 -1.43
N VAL A 33 15.27 -5.25 -0.98
CA VAL A 33 13.83 -5.47 -1.30
C VAL A 33 12.96 -4.31 -0.81
N ARG A 34 13.17 -3.88 0.44
CA ARG A 34 12.36 -2.83 1.07
C ARG A 34 12.54 -1.48 0.37
N GLU A 35 13.77 -1.11 0.04
CA GLU A 35 14.07 0.16 -0.62
C GLU A 35 13.52 0.17 -2.05
N ASN A 36 13.68 -0.93 -2.79
CA ASN A 36 13.13 -1.07 -4.14
C ASN A 36 11.59 -0.94 -4.15
N ILE A 37 10.89 -1.62 -3.24
CA ILE A 37 9.43 -1.48 -3.09
C ILE A 37 9.05 -0.05 -2.68
N GLY A 38 9.82 0.58 -1.79
CA GLY A 38 9.64 1.98 -1.39
C GLY A 38 9.72 2.94 -2.58
N GLN A 39 10.74 2.79 -3.42
CA GLN A 39 10.91 3.59 -4.65
C GLN A 39 9.72 3.42 -5.60
N ILE A 40 9.22 2.18 -5.78
CA ILE A 40 8.02 1.95 -6.58
C ILE A 40 6.79 2.66 -5.98
N GLY A 41 6.63 2.61 -4.66
CA GLY A 41 5.57 3.32 -3.94
C GLY A 41 5.62 4.84 -4.14
N GLU A 42 6.81 5.44 -4.10
CA GLU A 42 7.00 6.87 -4.39
C GLU A 42 6.60 7.22 -5.83
N ILE A 43 6.97 6.39 -6.81
CA ILE A 43 6.59 6.60 -8.22
C ILE A 43 5.07 6.51 -8.38
N LEU A 44 4.43 5.52 -7.76
CA LEU A 44 2.97 5.37 -7.76
C LEU A 44 2.28 6.60 -7.17
N ALA A 45 2.78 7.14 -6.07
CA ALA A 45 2.24 8.36 -5.47
C ALA A 45 2.31 9.55 -6.45
N ARG A 46 3.43 9.72 -7.17
CA ARG A 46 3.57 10.75 -8.21
C ARG A 46 2.60 10.55 -9.38
N ILE A 47 2.36 9.31 -9.80
CA ILE A 47 1.36 9.00 -10.83
C ILE A 47 -0.04 9.43 -10.35
N PHE A 48 -0.42 9.09 -9.12
CA PHE A 48 -1.73 9.45 -8.58
C PHE A 48 -1.90 10.97 -8.41
N GLU A 49 -0.84 11.72 -8.09
CA GLU A 49 -0.88 13.19 -8.11
C GLU A 49 -1.26 13.73 -9.49
N ILE A 50 -0.72 13.16 -10.58
CA ILE A 50 -1.05 13.56 -11.95
C ILE A 50 -2.47 13.13 -12.31
N GLU A 51 -2.88 11.91 -11.96
CA GLU A 51 -4.26 11.45 -12.19
C GLU A 51 -5.29 12.35 -11.49
N GLN A 52 -4.99 12.85 -10.28
CA GLN A 52 -5.86 13.81 -9.60
C GLN A 52 -6.01 15.11 -10.38
N GLN A 53 -4.93 15.62 -10.99
CA GLN A 53 -5.02 16.80 -11.87
C GLN A 53 -5.89 16.51 -13.10
N ILE A 54 -5.81 15.30 -13.66
CA ILE A 54 -6.66 14.89 -14.78
C ILE A 54 -8.12 14.82 -14.34
N TYR A 55 -8.43 14.30 -13.16
CA TYR A 55 -9.81 14.23 -12.64
C TYR A 55 -10.41 15.61 -12.38
N LEU A 56 -9.61 16.62 -12.05
CA LEU A 56 -10.09 18.00 -11.98
C LEU A 56 -10.51 18.55 -13.35
N LEU A 57 -9.83 18.13 -14.42
CA LEU A 57 -10.16 18.55 -15.79
C LEU A 57 -11.29 17.73 -16.40
N ARG A 58 -11.33 16.42 -16.10
CA ARG A 58 -12.29 15.44 -16.64
C ARG A 58 -12.80 14.53 -15.52
N PRO A 59 -13.75 15.02 -14.69
CA PRO A 59 -14.26 14.30 -13.52
C PRO A 59 -14.86 12.93 -13.85
N GLU A 60 -15.38 12.73 -15.06
CA GLU A 60 -15.94 11.48 -15.53
C GLU A 60 -14.91 10.35 -15.68
N LEU A 61 -13.61 10.68 -15.75
CA LEU A 61 -12.54 9.68 -15.76
C LEU A 61 -12.24 9.12 -14.37
N LYS A 62 -12.72 9.77 -13.30
CA LYS A 62 -12.49 9.33 -11.94
C LYS A 62 -13.26 8.02 -11.69
N PRO A 63 -12.58 6.93 -11.30
CA PRO A 63 -13.23 5.66 -11.00
C PRO A 63 -14.35 5.79 -9.96
N ALA A 64 -15.46 5.08 -10.19
CA ALA A 64 -16.64 5.15 -9.32
C ALA A 64 -16.34 4.75 -7.87
N TYR A 65 -15.42 3.79 -7.65
CA TYR A 65 -15.01 3.39 -6.30
C TYR A 65 -14.22 4.48 -5.54
N LEU A 66 -13.67 5.48 -6.24
CA LEU A 66 -13.06 6.67 -5.62
C LEU A 66 -14.08 7.78 -5.34
N ASN A 67 -15.32 7.64 -5.81
CA ASN A 67 -16.40 8.59 -5.56
C ASN A 67 -17.22 8.22 -4.32
N SER A 68 -17.17 6.96 -3.91
CA SER A 68 -17.74 6.49 -2.65
C SER A 68 -16.64 6.42 -1.59
N PRO A 69 -16.88 6.91 -0.35
CA PRO A 69 -16.03 6.56 0.78
C PRO A 69 -15.86 5.04 0.83
N SER A 70 -14.67 4.54 1.21
CA SER A 70 -14.51 3.13 1.54
C SER A 70 -15.65 2.69 2.45
N PRO A 71 -16.26 1.51 2.25
CA PRO A 71 -17.25 0.99 3.19
C PRO A 71 -16.66 0.78 4.59
N TYR A 72 -15.33 0.77 4.73
CA TYR A 72 -14.60 0.60 5.98
C TYR A 72 -13.57 1.74 6.17
N PRO A 73 -14.02 3.01 6.30
CA PRO A 73 -13.10 4.14 6.37
C PRO A 73 -12.32 4.15 7.68
N ASP A 74 -12.93 3.67 8.77
CA ASP A 74 -12.29 3.59 10.09
C ASP A 74 -11.29 2.43 10.16
N SER A 75 -11.63 1.24 9.65
CA SER A 75 -10.69 0.11 9.53
C SER A 75 -9.48 0.46 8.66
N ASN A 76 -9.69 1.11 7.51
CA ASN A 76 -8.60 1.59 6.65
C ASN A 76 -7.64 2.54 7.39
N ARG A 77 -8.19 3.50 8.15
CA ARG A 77 -7.40 4.47 8.92
C ARG A 77 -6.65 3.79 10.06
N LEU A 78 -7.32 2.89 10.78
CA LEU A 78 -6.75 2.15 11.89
C LEU A 78 -5.58 1.29 11.41
N LEU A 79 -5.79 0.51 10.35
CA LEU A 79 -4.75 -0.31 9.73
C LEU A 79 -3.56 0.55 9.28
N THR A 80 -3.81 1.64 8.56
CA THR A 80 -2.74 2.55 8.10
C THR A 80 -1.87 3.07 9.25
N ARG A 81 -2.50 3.45 10.38
CA ARG A 81 -1.76 3.93 11.55
C ARG A 81 -0.86 2.84 12.14
N PHE A 82 -1.42 1.65 12.37
CA PHE A 82 -0.66 0.54 12.96
C PHE A 82 0.45 0.03 12.04
N MET A 83 0.20 -0.02 10.73
CA MET A 83 1.23 -0.33 9.74
C MET A 83 2.37 0.69 9.78
N PHE A 84 2.06 1.99 9.89
CA PHE A 84 3.09 3.02 9.98
C PHE A 84 3.95 2.87 11.26
N GLU A 85 3.34 2.65 12.42
CA GLU A 85 4.06 2.40 13.68
C GLU A 85 4.92 1.13 13.60
N ALA A 86 4.38 0.04 13.05
CA ALA A 86 5.12 -1.21 12.87
C ALA A 86 6.32 -1.04 11.92
N CYS A 87 6.16 -0.30 10.81
CA CYS A 87 7.26 0.01 9.89
C CYS A 87 8.42 0.74 10.58
N GLN A 88 8.14 1.63 11.53
CA GLN A 88 9.18 2.34 12.29
C GLN A 88 10.01 1.38 13.16
N PHE A 89 9.36 0.41 13.80
CA PHE A 89 10.07 -0.64 14.53
C PHE A 89 10.83 -1.58 13.60
N GLU A 90 10.26 -1.93 12.44
CA GLU A 90 10.95 -2.73 11.42
C GLU A 90 12.20 -2.00 10.89
N ASP A 91 12.14 -0.67 10.65
CA ASP A 91 13.29 0.16 10.27
C ASP A 91 14.38 0.17 11.35
N ALA A 92 14.00 0.06 12.62
CA ALA A 92 14.92 -0.04 13.74
C ALA A 92 15.45 -1.47 13.99
N GLY A 93 14.99 -2.47 13.23
CA GLY A 93 15.29 -3.88 13.46
C GLY A 93 14.59 -4.50 14.68
N GLU A 94 13.62 -3.79 15.26
CA GLU A 94 12.87 -4.22 16.44
C GLU A 94 11.64 -5.04 16.04
N PHE A 95 11.85 -6.17 15.34
CA PHE A 95 10.76 -6.96 14.73
C PHE A 95 9.71 -7.45 15.75
N GLY A 96 10.11 -7.83 16.96
CA GLY A 96 9.17 -8.18 18.03
C GLY A 96 8.19 -7.05 18.37
N ARG A 97 8.65 -5.79 18.40
CA ARG A 97 7.79 -4.63 18.66
C ARG A 97 6.91 -4.27 17.46
N ALA A 98 7.38 -4.53 16.24
CA ALA A 98 6.54 -4.43 15.06
C ALA A 98 5.40 -5.46 15.08
N ILE A 99 5.65 -6.70 15.54
CA ILE A 99 4.63 -7.73 15.72
C ILE A 99 3.61 -7.31 16.79
N GLU A 100 4.06 -6.83 17.96
CA GLU A 100 3.18 -6.34 19.03
C GLU A 100 2.18 -5.28 18.51
N LYS A 101 2.60 -4.42 17.57
CA LYS A 101 1.70 -3.44 16.95
C LYS A 101 0.57 -4.07 16.14
N TYR A 102 0.87 -5.11 15.37
CA TYR A 102 -0.18 -5.83 14.65
C TYR A 102 -1.06 -6.66 15.60
N GLU A 103 -0.53 -7.18 16.69
CA GLU A 103 -1.34 -7.84 17.72
C GLU A 103 -2.29 -6.86 18.44
N GLU A 104 -1.80 -5.67 18.81
CA GLU A 104 -2.64 -4.57 19.32
C GLU A 104 -3.75 -4.22 18.33
N TYR A 105 -3.42 -4.13 17.04
CA TYR A 105 -4.40 -3.88 15.98
C TYR A 105 -5.48 -4.97 15.90
N LEU A 106 -5.10 -6.25 15.99
CA LEU A 106 -6.03 -7.38 15.96
C LEU A 106 -6.99 -7.41 17.16
N LEU A 107 -6.70 -6.72 18.26
CA LEU A 107 -7.65 -6.56 19.37
C LEU A 107 -8.71 -5.49 19.10
N LEU A 108 -8.45 -4.56 18.17
CA LEU A 108 -9.29 -3.41 17.87
C LEU A 108 -10.11 -3.56 16.58
N GLU A 109 -9.67 -4.43 15.67
CA GLU A 109 -10.31 -4.60 14.37
C GLU A 109 -11.27 -5.80 14.32
N GLU A 110 -12.48 -5.56 13.79
CA GLU A 110 -13.49 -6.60 13.55
C GLU A 110 -13.56 -7.04 12.09
N SER A 111 -13.10 -6.23 11.14
CA SER A 111 -13.15 -6.55 9.70
C SER A 111 -12.22 -7.71 9.35
N THR A 112 -12.79 -8.84 8.90
CA THR A 112 -12.04 -10.03 8.47
C THR A 112 -10.93 -9.71 7.48
N HIS A 113 -11.22 -8.91 6.45
CA HIS A 113 -10.24 -8.56 5.43
C HIS A 113 -9.02 -7.83 5.99
N HIS A 114 -9.21 -6.88 6.91
CA HIS A 114 -8.09 -6.12 7.44
C HIS A 114 -7.30 -6.91 8.49
N ARG A 115 -7.97 -7.79 9.24
CA ARG A 115 -7.30 -8.75 10.12
C ARG A 115 -6.39 -9.69 9.33
N GLU A 116 -6.85 -10.19 8.18
CA GLU A 116 -6.03 -11.03 7.29
C GLU A 116 -4.75 -10.33 6.84
N ILE A 117 -4.81 -9.01 6.56
CA ILE A 117 -3.64 -8.19 6.23
C ILE A 117 -2.66 -8.17 7.42
N ALA A 118 -3.14 -7.85 8.63
CA ALA A 118 -2.28 -7.78 9.81
C ALA A 118 -1.67 -9.15 10.18
N GLU A 119 -2.43 -10.24 10.04
CA GLU A 119 -1.92 -11.60 10.27
C GLU A 119 -0.85 -12.00 9.26
N ALA A 120 -0.96 -11.56 7.99
CA ALA A 120 0.08 -11.76 6.99
C ALA A 120 1.38 -11.01 7.34
N GLU A 121 1.26 -9.79 7.85
CA GLU A 121 2.41 -9.00 8.32
C GLU A 121 3.09 -9.63 9.55
N ILE A 122 2.30 -10.14 10.52
CA ILE A 122 2.86 -10.87 11.67
C ILE A 122 3.67 -12.07 11.19
N ARG A 123 3.12 -12.89 10.28
CA ARG A 123 3.86 -14.05 9.73
C ARG A 123 5.18 -13.63 9.07
N ARG A 124 5.15 -12.58 8.23
CA ARG A 124 6.35 -12.02 7.57
C ARG A 124 7.41 -11.57 8.58
N LEU A 125 7.00 -10.92 9.65
CA LEU A 125 7.90 -10.40 10.67
C LEU A 125 8.44 -11.49 11.60
N SER A 126 7.63 -12.49 11.94
CA SER A 126 8.07 -13.64 12.75
C SER A 126 9.19 -14.41 12.06
N GLU A 127 9.05 -14.67 10.75
CA GLU A 127 10.10 -15.32 9.94
C GLU A 127 11.44 -14.56 9.98
N ARG A 128 11.41 -13.23 10.11
CA ARG A 128 12.61 -12.38 10.20
C ARG A 128 13.18 -12.22 11.61
N ASN A 129 12.36 -12.43 12.64
CA ASN A 129 12.78 -12.29 14.03
C ASN A 129 13.52 -13.54 14.55
N ASP A 130 13.32 -14.68 13.88
CA ASP A 130 13.96 -15.96 14.20
C ASP A 130 15.32 -16.17 13.50
N ASP A 131 15.69 -15.31 12.54
CA ASP A 131 16.98 -15.25 11.82
C ASP A 131 18.04 -14.40 12.58
#